data_AF-A0A831KGF5-F1
#
_entry.id   AF-A0A831KGF5-F1
#
_cell.length_a   1.000
_cell.length_b   1.000
_cell.length_c   1.000
_cell.angle_alpha   90.00
_cell.angle_beta   90.00
_cell.angle_gamma   90.00
#
_symmetry.space_group_name_H-M   'P 1'
#
loop_
_entity.id
_entity.type
_entity.pdbx_description
1 polymer ?
#
loop_
_entity_poly.entity_id
_entity_poly.type
_entity_poly.pdbx_seq_one_letter_code
_entity_poly.pdbx_strand_id
1 'polypeptide(L)'
;MEEDPIRLAGRLPGLDFPGLFEADGLRRLDEAFLERLGREDADLRRRLLELREERNPPPALEYSEWLLAAAPHLEAFVAGLFGIEGELAALRARVLAHDPVMAFKKEFVLKRGRRYHGPFAESFGELDRRLDERLSEGGAPPDRESAVARFALGALADPRGRAEDIAWLTRWCALALREPGARARMAGWVSFRLPRPVDHGHLVARRAVEGDTAGRVQGDPAAFRHRDGFRLTDPRMAGREVQGEVHYCIYCHDHDGDFCSKGFPGKKGEPDLGLKVDPLGNILTGCPLEEKISEMHRLQRDGHTLAALAVVMVDNPMVPVTGHRICNDCMKACIYQKQDPVDIPQIETRVLTDVLDLPWGVEIYGLLTRWNPLRRHQYRMKPYNGRKVLIAGMGPAGFTMAHHLTMEGCAVVGIDGLKIEPLPEALLRGPVRRY
;
A
#
# COMPACT_ATOMS: atom_id res chain seq x y z
N MET A 1 -15.72 30.33 22.83
CA MET A 1 -15.69 29.46 21.64
C MET A 1 -14.23 29.23 21.35
N GLU A 2 -13.75 28.05 21.73
CA GLU A 2 -12.42 27.60 21.36
C GLU A 2 -12.37 27.57 19.83
N GLU A 3 -11.35 28.21 19.25
CA GLU A 3 -11.22 28.35 17.79
C GLU A 3 -11.17 26.95 17.17
N ASP A 4 -12.04 26.66 16.20
CA ASP A 4 -12.04 25.36 15.52
C ASP A 4 -10.66 25.12 14.90
N PRO A 5 -9.85 24.21 15.47
CA PRO A 5 -8.44 24.06 15.13
C PRO A 5 -8.23 23.54 13.70
N ILE A 6 -9.23 22.86 13.14
CA ILE A 6 -9.23 22.35 11.76
C ILE A 6 -9.96 23.33 10.83
N ARG A 7 -10.71 24.30 11.37
CA ARG A 7 -11.55 25.28 10.65
C ARG A 7 -12.68 24.63 9.86
N LEU A 8 -13.23 23.53 10.36
CA LEU A 8 -14.36 22.79 9.77
C LEU A 8 -15.57 23.69 9.60
N ALA A 9 -15.88 24.54 10.57
CA ALA A 9 -17.07 25.41 10.50
C ALA A 9 -17.05 26.36 9.28
N GLY A 10 -15.86 26.75 8.81
CA GLY A 10 -15.69 27.58 7.61
C GLY A 10 -15.82 26.80 6.30
N ARG A 11 -15.73 25.47 6.33
CA ARG A 11 -15.79 24.59 5.16
C ARG A 11 -17.10 23.81 5.07
N LEU A 12 -17.65 23.43 6.22
CA LEU A 12 -18.96 22.82 6.37
C LEU A 12 -19.73 23.51 7.51
N PRO A 13 -20.61 24.48 7.19
CA PRO A 13 -21.30 25.28 8.19
C PRO A 13 -21.99 24.44 9.26
N GLY A 14 -21.64 24.73 10.51
CA GLY A 14 -22.18 24.11 11.72
C GLY A 14 -21.63 22.72 12.05
N LEU A 15 -20.58 22.25 11.37
CA LEU A 15 -19.75 21.14 11.85
C LEU A 15 -18.48 21.71 12.50
N ASP A 16 -18.18 21.29 13.72
CA ASP A 16 -16.93 21.58 14.43
C ASP A 16 -16.16 20.28 14.69
N PHE A 17 -14.99 20.37 15.33
CA PHE A 17 -14.14 19.21 15.59
C PHE A 17 -14.81 18.16 16.51
N PRO A 18 -15.43 18.53 17.65
CA PRO A 18 -16.22 17.60 18.45
C PRO A 18 -17.30 16.86 17.64
N GLY A 19 -17.94 17.54 16.69
CA GLY A 19 -18.93 16.93 15.79
C GLY A 19 -18.40 15.74 14.97
N LEU A 20 -17.08 15.60 14.75
CA LEU A 20 -16.47 14.42 14.10
C LEU A 20 -16.49 13.16 14.98
N PHE A 21 -16.88 13.29 16.25
CA PHE A 21 -17.01 12.21 17.22
C PHE A 21 -18.48 11.93 17.58
N GLU A 22 -19.43 12.69 17.01
CA GLU A 22 -20.85 12.58 17.31
C GLU A 22 -21.64 12.05 16.10
N ALA A 23 -22.67 11.24 16.37
CA ALA A 23 -23.47 10.65 15.31
C ALA A 23 -24.18 11.69 14.42
N ASP A 24 -24.63 12.82 14.98
CA ASP A 24 -25.27 13.88 14.19
C ASP A 24 -24.28 14.66 13.33
N GLY A 25 -23.10 14.98 13.87
CA GLY A 25 -22.04 15.64 13.09
C GLY A 25 -21.57 14.77 11.92
N LEU A 26 -21.37 13.47 12.16
CA LEU A 26 -21.06 12.51 11.09
C LEU A 26 -22.22 12.34 10.09
N ARG A 27 -23.49 12.51 10.53
CA ARG A 27 -24.64 12.47 9.62
C ARG A 27 -24.59 13.64 8.63
N ARG A 28 -24.32 14.84 9.13
CA ARG A 28 -24.20 16.05 8.31
C ARG A 28 -22.99 16.00 7.39
N LEU A 29 -21.88 15.41 7.85
CA LEU A 29 -20.70 15.16 7.03
C LEU A 29 -21.03 14.23 5.85
N ASP A 30 -21.74 13.13 6.13
CA ASP A 30 -22.16 12.17 5.12
C ASP A 30 -23.12 12.77 4.09
N GLU A 31 -24.08 13.59 4.54
CA GLU A 31 -24.99 14.35 3.65
C GLU A 31 -24.22 15.31 2.74
N ALA A 32 -23.22 16.02 3.28
CA ALA A 32 -22.38 16.92 2.51
C ALA A 32 -21.53 16.18 1.46
N PHE A 33 -20.99 15.01 1.83
CA PHE A 33 -20.28 14.14 0.89
C PHE A 33 -21.21 13.66 -0.23
N LEU A 34 -22.41 13.17 0.10
CA LEU A 34 -23.40 12.73 -0.87
C LEU A 34 -23.82 13.87 -1.81
N GLU A 35 -24.00 15.08 -1.28
CA GLU A 35 -24.35 16.24 -2.09
C GLU A 35 -23.23 16.57 -3.08
N ARG A 36 -21.98 16.65 -2.60
CA ARG A 36 -20.82 16.90 -3.47
C ARG A 36 -20.66 15.80 -4.52
N LEU A 37 -20.73 14.54 -4.11
CA LEU A 37 -20.67 13.39 -5.01
C LEU A 37 -21.76 13.48 -6.07
N GLY A 38 -22.99 13.84 -5.71
CA GLY A 38 -24.07 14.01 -6.68
C GLY A 38 -23.88 15.13 -7.69
N ARG A 39 -23.17 16.21 -7.30
CA ARG A 39 -22.82 17.30 -8.22
C ARG A 39 -21.70 16.91 -9.18
N GLU A 40 -20.73 16.12 -8.71
CA GLU A 40 -19.55 15.70 -9.49
C GLU A 40 -19.84 14.46 -10.35
N ASP A 41 -20.55 13.47 -9.79
CA ASP A 41 -20.93 12.21 -10.43
C ASP A 41 -22.25 11.67 -9.83
N ALA A 42 -23.36 11.97 -10.53
CA ALA A 42 -24.69 11.53 -10.11
C ALA A 42 -24.89 10.01 -10.14
N ASP A 43 -24.14 9.28 -10.99
CA ASP A 43 -24.22 7.82 -11.09
C ASP A 43 -23.59 7.15 -9.87
N LEU A 44 -22.39 7.60 -9.48
CA LEU A 44 -21.72 7.10 -8.28
C LEU A 44 -22.52 7.35 -7.01
N ARG A 45 -23.18 8.52 -6.90
CA ARG A 45 -24.10 8.80 -5.79
C ARG A 45 -25.28 7.83 -5.80
N ARG A 46 -25.91 7.59 -6.96
CA ARG A 46 -27.04 6.66 -7.07
C ARG A 46 -26.62 5.25 -6.62
N ARG A 47 -25.49 4.75 -7.13
CA ARG A 47 -24.93 3.43 -6.77
C ARG A 47 -24.57 3.33 -5.29
N LEU A 48 -24.04 4.40 -4.68
CA LEU A 48 -23.78 4.46 -3.24
C LEU A 48 -25.08 4.33 -2.42
N LEU A 49 -26.15 5.00 -2.82
CA LEU A 49 -27.45 4.89 -2.14
C LEU A 49 -28.04 3.48 -2.30
N GLU A 50 -27.96 2.91 -3.50
CA GLU A 50 -28.39 1.51 -3.77
C GLU A 50 -27.60 0.51 -2.91
N LEU A 51 -26.28 0.68 -2.79
CA LEU A 51 -25.40 -0.14 -1.94
C LEU A 51 -25.85 -0.13 -0.47
N ARG A 52 -26.28 1.03 0.04
CA ARG A 52 -26.72 1.23 1.43
C ARG A 52 -28.11 0.70 1.72
N GLU A 53 -28.99 0.63 0.73
CA GLU A 53 -30.31 0.02 0.88
C GLU A 53 -30.25 -1.51 0.95
N GLU A 54 -29.08 -2.10 0.67
CA GLU A 54 -28.79 -3.53 0.73
C GLU A 54 -29.67 -4.42 -0.17
N ARG A 55 -30.43 -3.81 -1.08
CA ARG A 55 -31.22 -4.53 -2.08
C ARG A 55 -30.28 -5.10 -3.14
N ASN A 56 -29.94 -6.38 -3.00
CA ASN A 56 -29.00 -7.13 -3.85
C ASN A 56 -27.57 -6.54 -3.86
N PRO A 57 -26.59 -7.14 -3.15
CA PRO A 57 -25.21 -6.71 -3.29
C PRO A 57 -24.78 -6.80 -4.76
N PRO A 58 -24.06 -5.80 -5.29
CA PRO A 58 -23.53 -5.91 -6.64
C PRO A 58 -22.53 -7.08 -6.71
N PRO A 59 -22.35 -7.69 -7.89
CA PRO A 59 -21.27 -8.62 -8.13
C PRO A 59 -19.92 -8.05 -7.67
N ALA A 60 -19.01 -8.91 -7.21
CA ALA A 60 -17.73 -8.49 -6.63
C ALA A 60 -16.94 -7.54 -7.56
N LEU A 61 -16.92 -7.84 -8.87
CA LEU A 61 -16.26 -6.98 -9.86
C LEU A 61 -16.87 -5.58 -9.92
N GLU A 62 -18.21 -5.48 -9.99
CA GLU A 62 -18.91 -4.19 -10.04
C GLU A 62 -18.70 -3.38 -8.75
N TYR A 63 -18.58 -4.06 -7.60
CA TYR A 63 -18.25 -3.43 -6.34
C TYR A 63 -16.82 -2.87 -6.35
N SER A 64 -15.84 -3.65 -6.82
CA SER A 64 -14.45 -3.21 -6.95
C SER A 64 -14.31 -2.03 -7.91
N GLU A 65 -15.01 -2.06 -9.05
CA GLU A 65 -15.06 -0.94 -10.01
C GLU A 65 -15.65 0.32 -9.37
N TRP A 66 -16.73 0.16 -8.60
CA TRP A 66 -17.32 1.27 -7.86
C TRP A 66 -16.37 1.85 -6.82
N LEU A 67 -15.70 1.00 -6.02
CA LEU A 67 -14.72 1.44 -5.02
C LEU A 67 -13.61 2.26 -5.66
N LEU A 68 -13.05 1.78 -6.78
CA LEU A 68 -11.99 2.47 -7.50
C LEU A 68 -12.43 3.82 -8.07
N ALA A 69 -13.69 3.94 -8.50
CA ALA A 69 -14.25 5.17 -9.02
C ALA A 69 -14.60 6.15 -7.89
N ALA A 70 -15.18 5.69 -6.78
CA ALA A 70 -15.67 6.53 -5.68
C ALA A 70 -14.56 6.99 -4.72
N ALA A 71 -13.53 6.18 -4.50
CA ALA A 71 -12.49 6.47 -3.50
C ALA A 71 -11.72 7.78 -3.78
N PRO A 72 -11.37 8.15 -5.02
CA PRO A 72 -10.78 9.46 -5.33
C PRO A 72 -11.68 10.66 -4.96
N HIS A 73 -13.00 10.53 -5.08
CA HIS A 73 -13.94 11.58 -4.64
C HIS A 73 -13.94 11.73 -3.12
N LEU A 74 -13.89 10.61 -2.38
CA LEU A 74 -13.75 10.63 -0.92
C LEU A 74 -12.44 11.30 -0.51
N GLU A 75 -11.33 10.93 -1.15
CA GLU A 75 -10.02 11.55 -0.91
C GLU A 75 -10.06 13.07 -1.12
N ALA A 76 -10.61 13.54 -2.24
CA ALA A 76 -10.73 14.97 -2.52
C ALA A 76 -11.68 15.71 -1.55
N PHE A 77 -12.72 15.02 -1.06
CA PHE A 77 -13.62 15.56 -0.05
C PHE A 77 -12.93 15.71 1.30
N VAL A 78 -12.24 14.67 1.77
CA VAL A 78 -11.49 14.70 3.04
C VAL A 78 -10.34 15.71 2.97
N ALA A 79 -9.62 15.79 1.85
CA ALA A 79 -8.57 16.78 1.66
C ALA A 79 -9.10 18.21 1.81
N GLY A 80 -10.25 18.50 1.19
CA GLY A 80 -10.95 19.78 1.35
C GLY A 80 -11.40 20.03 2.77
N LEU A 81 -11.99 19.03 3.43
CA LEU A 81 -12.48 19.13 4.80
C LEU A 81 -11.37 19.54 5.79
N PHE A 82 -10.19 18.95 5.66
CA PHE A 82 -9.03 19.23 6.53
C PHE A 82 -8.13 20.38 6.00
N GLY A 83 -8.35 20.84 4.77
CA GLY A 83 -7.56 21.89 4.13
C GLY A 83 -6.12 21.47 3.85
N ILE A 84 -5.95 20.24 3.35
CA ILE A 84 -4.64 19.62 3.08
C ILE A 84 -4.46 19.28 1.59
N GLU A 85 -5.20 19.94 0.70
CA GLU A 85 -5.17 19.65 -0.74
C GLU A 85 -3.77 19.82 -1.33
N GLY A 86 -3.01 20.81 -0.84
CA GLY A 86 -1.62 21.05 -1.25
C GLY A 86 -0.67 19.94 -0.81
N GLU A 87 -0.76 19.51 0.45
CA GLU A 87 0.05 18.42 1.01
C GLU A 87 -0.27 17.08 0.36
N LEU A 88 -1.55 16.81 0.09
CA LEU A 88 -1.99 15.62 -0.62
C LEU A 88 -1.52 15.64 -2.08
N ALA A 89 -1.61 16.78 -2.78
CA ALA A 89 -1.06 16.93 -4.13
C ALA A 89 0.47 16.72 -4.15
N ALA A 90 1.19 17.21 -3.13
CA ALA A 90 2.62 16.96 -2.98
C ALA A 90 2.93 15.49 -2.70
N LEU A 91 2.12 14.79 -1.90
CA LEU A 91 2.24 13.35 -1.68
C LEU A 91 2.03 12.58 -3.00
N ARG A 92 0.97 12.90 -3.73
CA ARG A 92 0.70 12.33 -5.05
C ARG A 92 1.88 12.53 -6.01
N ALA A 93 2.44 13.74 -6.07
CA ALA A 93 3.60 14.03 -6.90
C ALA A 93 4.84 13.21 -6.50
N ARG A 94 5.09 13.00 -5.19
CA ARG A 94 6.19 12.15 -4.71
C ARG A 94 6.00 10.69 -5.11
N VAL A 95 4.78 10.18 -5.03
CA VAL A 95 4.44 8.82 -5.47
C VAL A 95 4.70 8.65 -6.96
N LEU A 96 4.09 9.50 -7.80
CA LEU A 96 4.19 9.43 -9.26
C LEU A 96 5.59 9.76 -9.80
N ALA A 97 6.44 10.44 -9.02
CA ALA A 97 7.82 10.69 -9.39
C ALA A 97 8.65 9.41 -9.59
N HIS A 98 8.17 8.26 -9.08
CA HIS A 98 8.79 6.95 -9.27
C HIS A 98 8.36 6.24 -10.57
N ASP A 99 7.25 6.65 -11.21
CA ASP A 99 6.69 6.01 -12.41
C ASP A 99 7.70 5.88 -13.57
N PRO A 100 8.54 6.89 -13.88
CA PRO A 100 9.54 6.75 -14.92
C PRO A 100 10.47 5.55 -14.68
N VAL A 101 10.85 5.30 -13.43
CA VAL A 101 11.71 4.16 -13.07
C VAL A 101 10.98 2.83 -13.26
N MET A 102 9.69 2.76 -12.93
CA MET A 102 8.88 1.56 -13.12
C MET A 102 8.61 1.28 -14.60
N ALA A 103 8.36 2.32 -15.40
CA ALA A 103 8.25 2.22 -16.84
C ALA A 103 9.59 1.81 -17.49
N PHE A 104 10.71 2.36 -17.03
CA PHE A 104 12.05 1.95 -17.46
C PHE A 104 12.35 0.48 -17.13
N LYS A 105 12.06 0.03 -15.90
CA LYS A 105 12.15 -1.38 -15.50
C LYS A 105 11.39 -2.29 -16.46
N LYS A 106 10.13 -1.94 -16.75
CA LYS A 106 9.27 -2.71 -17.66
C LYS A 106 9.82 -2.74 -19.08
N GLU A 107 10.14 -1.58 -19.64
CA GLU A 107 10.47 -1.45 -21.06
C GLU A 107 11.91 -1.85 -21.39
N PHE A 108 12.88 -1.42 -20.59
CA PHE A 108 14.29 -1.70 -20.86
C PHE A 108 14.80 -2.92 -20.11
N VAL A 109 14.60 -3.00 -18.80
CA VAL A 109 15.20 -4.10 -18.02
C VAL A 109 14.53 -5.44 -18.34
N LEU A 110 13.19 -5.50 -18.29
CA LEU A 110 12.44 -6.74 -18.45
C LEU A 110 12.20 -7.15 -19.91
N LYS A 111 11.71 -6.23 -20.75
CA LYS A 111 11.34 -6.56 -22.15
C LYS A 111 12.53 -6.64 -23.10
N ARG A 112 13.58 -5.84 -22.86
CA ARG A 112 14.72 -5.72 -23.77
C ARG A 112 15.97 -6.40 -23.20
N GLY A 113 16.54 -5.85 -22.13
CA GLY A 113 17.79 -6.29 -21.50
C GLY A 113 17.77 -7.77 -21.08
N ARG A 114 16.75 -8.19 -20.32
CA ARG A 114 16.60 -9.59 -19.88
C ARG A 114 16.49 -10.57 -21.06
N ARG A 115 15.90 -10.15 -22.18
CA ARG A 115 15.67 -10.95 -23.39
C ARG A 115 16.76 -10.78 -24.46
N TYR A 116 17.82 -10.04 -24.17
CA TYR A 116 18.87 -9.75 -25.13
C TYR A 116 19.86 -10.92 -25.26
N HIS A 117 19.98 -11.53 -26.44
CA HIS A 117 20.91 -12.65 -26.68
C HIS A 117 21.99 -12.33 -27.74
N GLY A 118 22.11 -11.06 -28.13
CA GLY A 118 23.11 -10.61 -29.10
C GLY A 118 24.52 -10.48 -28.52
N PRO A 119 25.51 -10.16 -29.38
CA PRO A 119 26.89 -9.97 -28.97
C PRO A 119 27.07 -8.65 -28.19
N PHE A 120 28.04 -8.64 -27.26
CA PHE A 120 28.46 -7.44 -26.55
C PHE A 120 29.78 -6.95 -27.14
N ALA A 121 29.72 -5.83 -27.88
CA ALA A 121 30.91 -5.19 -28.43
C ALA A 121 31.60 -4.31 -27.38
N GLU A 122 30.81 -3.66 -26.52
CA GLU A 122 31.28 -2.80 -25.44
C GLU A 122 31.10 -3.49 -24.07
N SER A 123 32.01 -3.22 -23.15
CA SER A 123 31.90 -3.60 -21.75
C SER A 123 30.83 -2.77 -21.01
N PHE A 124 30.37 -3.26 -19.86
CA PHE A 124 29.45 -2.48 -19.02
C PHE A 124 30.04 -1.12 -18.66
N GLY A 125 31.33 -1.06 -18.29
CA GLY A 125 31.98 0.18 -17.87
C GLY A 125 32.08 1.24 -18.97
N GLU A 126 32.20 0.84 -20.24
CA GLU A 126 32.18 1.77 -21.37
C GLU A 126 30.78 2.34 -21.60
N LEU A 127 29.75 1.48 -21.59
CA LEU A 127 28.37 1.91 -21.74
C LEU A 127 27.87 2.74 -20.55
N ASP A 128 28.30 2.42 -19.33
CA ASP A 128 27.96 3.15 -18.10
C ASP A 128 28.57 4.54 -18.11
N ARG A 129 29.80 4.69 -18.63
CA ARG A 129 30.45 6.00 -18.83
C ARG A 129 29.79 6.82 -19.92
N ARG A 130 29.45 6.20 -21.06
CA ARG A 130 28.68 6.85 -22.13
C ARG A 130 27.34 7.37 -21.58
N LEU A 131 26.68 6.61 -20.72
CA LEU A 131 25.45 7.02 -20.06
C LEU A 131 25.68 8.22 -19.13
N ASP A 132 26.73 8.20 -18.32
CA ASP A 132 27.08 9.34 -17.46
C ASP A 132 27.39 10.61 -18.27
N GLU A 133 28.11 10.50 -19.39
CA GLU A 133 28.39 11.61 -20.29
C GLU A 133 27.09 12.22 -20.85
N ARG A 134 26.15 11.37 -21.28
CA ARG A 134 24.83 11.81 -21.77
C ARG A 134 23.96 12.44 -20.69
N LEU A 135 24.08 12.00 -19.44
CA LEU A 135 23.30 12.53 -18.32
C LEU A 135 23.91 13.80 -17.72
N SER A 136 25.22 14.01 -17.88
CA SER A 136 25.97 15.10 -17.25
C SER A 136 26.01 16.39 -18.07
N GLU A 137 25.22 16.50 -19.16
CA GLU A 137 24.95 17.74 -19.89
C GLU A 137 24.19 18.74 -18.97
N GLY A 138 24.87 19.27 -17.95
CA GLY A 138 24.29 20.10 -16.87
C GLY A 138 24.75 19.76 -15.44
N GLY A 139 25.63 18.77 -15.25
CA GLY A 139 26.12 18.31 -13.94
C GLY A 139 25.55 16.95 -13.51
N ALA A 140 26.13 16.35 -12.46
CA ALA A 140 25.71 15.02 -11.99
C ALA A 140 24.28 15.07 -11.40
N PRO A 141 23.35 14.20 -11.84
CA PRO A 141 21.98 14.22 -11.34
C PRO A 141 21.91 13.76 -9.88
N PRO A 142 21.03 14.35 -9.04
CA PRO A 142 20.87 13.95 -7.64
C PRO A 142 20.32 12.52 -7.47
N ASP A 143 19.61 12.03 -8.48
CA ASP A 143 19.07 10.68 -8.55
C ASP A 143 19.37 10.09 -9.94
N ARG A 144 20.46 9.31 -9.99
CA ARG A 144 20.96 8.70 -11.24
C ARG A 144 19.97 7.68 -11.81
N GLU A 145 19.30 6.88 -10.98
CA GLU A 145 18.33 5.88 -11.45
C GLU A 145 17.16 6.57 -12.18
N SER A 146 16.60 7.62 -11.59
CA SER A 146 15.54 8.39 -12.24
C SER A 146 16.03 9.13 -13.50
N ALA A 147 17.27 9.63 -13.52
CA ALA A 147 17.84 10.27 -14.69
C ALA A 147 18.00 9.29 -15.87
N VAL A 148 18.54 8.10 -15.62
CA VAL A 148 18.63 7.01 -16.62
C VAL A 148 17.23 6.64 -17.13
N ALA A 149 16.28 6.47 -16.22
CA ALA A 149 14.92 6.12 -16.59
C ALA A 149 14.28 7.16 -17.53
N ARG A 150 14.39 8.46 -17.23
CA ARG A 150 13.86 9.53 -18.09
C ARG A 150 14.57 9.58 -19.44
N PHE A 151 15.90 9.44 -19.47
CA PHE A 151 16.67 9.40 -20.71
C PHE A 151 16.23 8.26 -21.62
N ALA A 152 16.09 7.06 -21.05
CA ALA A 152 15.69 5.86 -21.76
C ALA A 152 14.24 5.95 -22.28
N LEU A 153 13.31 6.48 -21.48
CA LEU A 153 11.93 6.72 -21.91
C LEU A 153 11.85 7.80 -23.00
N GLY A 154 12.65 8.86 -22.90
CA GLY A 154 12.79 9.85 -23.95
C GLY A 154 13.32 9.26 -25.27
N ALA A 155 14.15 8.21 -25.21
CA ALA A 155 14.58 7.50 -26.42
C ALA A 155 13.42 6.69 -27.04
N LEU A 156 12.55 6.10 -26.22
CA LEU A 156 11.36 5.39 -26.70
C LEU A 156 10.27 6.31 -27.25
N ALA A 157 10.28 7.60 -26.89
CA ALA A 157 9.38 8.59 -27.47
C ALA A 157 9.73 8.94 -28.94
N ASP A 158 11.00 8.74 -29.35
CA ASP A 158 11.45 8.86 -30.74
C ASP A 158 12.29 7.62 -31.17
N PRO A 159 11.64 6.46 -31.40
CA PRO A 159 12.37 5.23 -31.69
C PRO A 159 13.17 5.26 -32.99
N ARG A 160 12.80 6.12 -33.96
CA ARG A 160 13.47 6.21 -35.26
C ARG A 160 14.68 7.12 -35.17
N GLY A 161 14.54 8.32 -34.59
CA GLY A 161 15.66 9.26 -34.43
C GLY A 161 16.65 8.83 -33.35
N ARG A 162 16.22 8.01 -32.38
CA ARG A 162 17.06 7.53 -31.26
C ARG A 162 17.22 6.01 -31.22
N ALA A 163 17.20 5.37 -32.39
CA ALA A 163 17.37 3.91 -32.52
C ALA A 163 18.71 3.42 -31.92
N GLU A 164 19.79 4.19 -32.14
CA GLU A 164 21.11 3.87 -31.57
C GLU A 164 21.06 3.90 -30.03
N ASP A 165 20.40 4.91 -29.45
CA ASP A 165 20.24 5.03 -28.00
C ASP A 165 19.52 3.83 -27.39
N ILE A 166 18.42 3.41 -28.00
CA ILE A 166 17.68 2.23 -27.56
C ILE A 166 18.58 0.98 -27.64
N ALA A 167 19.37 0.85 -28.70
CA ALA A 167 20.21 -0.33 -28.93
C ALA A 167 21.33 -0.46 -27.88
N TRP A 168 22.09 0.61 -27.63
CA TRP A 168 23.18 0.55 -26.65
C TRP A 168 22.66 0.52 -25.21
N LEU A 169 21.55 1.20 -24.88
CA LEU A 169 20.89 1.08 -23.57
C LEU A 169 20.38 -0.33 -23.30
N THR A 170 19.90 -1.02 -24.34
CA THR A 170 19.48 -2.43 -24.21
C THR A 170 20.68 -3.32 -23.85
N ARG A 171 21.84 -3.11 -24.48
CA ARG A 171 23.08 -3.82 -24.11
C ARG A 171 23.53 -3.47 -22.69
N TRP A 172 23.49 -2.19 -22.31
CA TRP A 172 23.79 -1.74 -20.95
C TRP A 172 22.92 -2.45 -19.90
N CYS A 173 21.60 -2.50 -20.11
CA CYS A 173 20.68 -3.22 -19.23
C CYS A 173 20.95 -4.74 -19.19
N ALA A 174 21.29 -5.35 -20.32
CA ALA A 174 21.59 -6.77 -20.39
C ALA A 174 22.88 -7.12 -19.63
N LEU A 175 23.92 -6.29 -19.76
CA LEU A 175 25.17 -6.44 -19.01
C LEU A 175 24.97 -6.18 -17.51
N ALA A 176 24.20 -5.15 -17.16
CA ALA A 176 23.79 -4.86 -15.78
C ALA A 176 23.14 -6.05 -15.07
N LEU A 177 22.42 -6.91 -15.81
CA LEU A 177 21.78 -8.10 -15.28
C LEU A 177 22.69 -9.34 -15.22
N ARG A 178 23.77 -9.39 -16.00
CA ARG A 178 24.59 -10.59 -16.21
C ARG A 178 25.96 -10.53 -15.56
N GLU A 179 26.64 -9.39 -15.65
CA GLU A 179 27.99 -9.24 -15.13
C GLU A 179 27.97 -9.05 -13.62
N PRO A 180 28.73 -9.85 -12.83
CA PRO A 180 28.73 -9.74 -11.37
C PRO A 180 29.07 -8.32 -10.86
N GLY A 181 30.06 -7.66 -11.45
CA GLY A 181 30.45 -6.30 -11.08
C GLY A 181 29.37 -5.27 -11.38
N ALA A 182 28.68 -5.40 -12.52
CA ALA A 182 27.58 -4.51 -12.89
C ALA A 182 26.36 -4.73 -12.00
N ARG A 183 26.01 -5.98 -11.69
CA ARG A 183 24.94 -6.33 -10.75
C ARG A 183 25.18 -5.74 -9.36
N ALA A 184 26.41 -5.80 -8.87
CA ALA A 184 26.78 -5.20 -7.59
C ALA A 184 26.57 -3.67 -7.58
N ARG A 185 26.93 -2.98 -8.67
CA ARG A 185 26.67 -1.53 -8.83
C ARG A 185 25.17 -1.20 -8.86
N MET A 186 24.36 -2.07 -9.45
CA MET A 186 22.90 -1.89 -9.56
C MET A 186 22.12 -2.43 -8.35
N ALA A 187 22.78 -2.96 -7.32
CA ALA A 187 22.11 -3.63 -6.20
C ALA A 187 21.11 -2.71 -5.44
N GLY A 188 21.34 -1.40 -5.45
CA GLY A 188 20.45 -0.40 -4.85
C GLY A 188 19.31 0.09 -5.77
N TRP A 189 19.28 -0.32 -7.05
CA TRP A 189 18.31 0.19 -8.02
C TRP A 189 17.06 -0.70 -8.06
N VAL A 190 15.90 -0.11 -7.82
CA VAL A 190 14.62 -0.82 -7.85
C VAL A 190 14.30 -1.33 -9.27
N SER A 191 14.78 -0.63 -10.30
CA SER A 191 14.64 -1.05 -11.70
C SER A 191 15.32 -2.38 -12.01
N PHE A 192 16.37 -2.75 -11.27
CA PHE A 192 17.13 -3.99 -11.46
C PHE A 192 16.83 -5.05 -10.40
N ARG A 193 16.02 -4.76 -9.38
CA ARG A 193 15.53 -5.76 -8.42
C ARG A 193 14.48 -6.65 -9.10
N LEU A 194 14.84 -7.89 -9.44
CA LEU A 194 13.94 -8.86 -10.05
C LEU A 194 13.43 -9.88 -9.01
N PRO A 195 12.17 -10.34 -9.09
CA PRO A 195 11.68 -11.44 -8.26
C PRO A 195 12.56 -12.68 -8.44
N ARG A 196 12.95 -13.32 -7.33
CA ARG A 196 13.78 -14.52 -7.35
C ARG A 196 12.89 -15.77 -7.36
N PRO A 197 13.33 -16.88 -7.98
CA PRO A 197 12.66 -18.16 -7.82
C PRO A 197 12.62 -18.57 -6.35
N VAL A 198 11.51 -19.18 -5.92
CA VAL A 198 11.35 -19.71 -4.57
C VAL A 198 11.74 -21.19 -4.57
N ASP A 199 12.71 -21.55 -3.72
CA ASP A 199 13.05 -22.93 -3.39
C ASP A 199 12.70 -23.18 -1.92
N HIS A 200 11.62 -23.92 -1.67
CA HIS A 200 11.15 -24.25 -0.32
C HIS A 200 12.16 -25.07 0.50
N GLY A 201 13.09 -25.78 -0.14
CA GLY A 201 14.18 -26.48 0.54
C GLY A 201 15.35 -25.57 0.94
N HIS A 202 15.44 -24.37 0.37
CA HIS A 202 16.57 -23.44 0.54
C HIS A 202 16.14 -21.98 0.67
N LEU A 203 15.07 -21.71 1.43
CA LEU A 203 14.55 -20.34 1.64
C LEU A 203 15.55 -19.39 2.31
N VAL A 204 16.49 -19.94 3.09
CA VAL A 204 17.55 -19.18 3.75
C VAL A 204 18.89 -19.67 3.24
N ALA A 205 19.67 -18.75 2.66
CA ALA A 205 21.05 -19.04 2.25
C ALA A 205 21.89 -19.39 3.48
N ARG A 206 22.51 -20.57 3.45
CA ARG A 206 23.37 -21.10 4.50
C ARG A 206 24.75 -21.42 3.96
N ARG A 207 25.78 -21.18 4.77
CA ARG A 207 27.17 -21.57 4.51
C ARG A 207 27.74 -22.27 5.74
N ALA A 208 28.69 -23.18 5.53
CA ALA A 208 29.41 -23.80 6.64
C ALA A 208 30.16 -22.73 7.45
N VAL A 209 30.27 -22.94 8.76
CA VAL A 209 31.19 -22.16 9.60
C VAL A 209 32.60 -22.70 9.35
N GLU A 210 33.49 -21.81 8.90
CA GLU A 210 34.87 -22.20 8.56
C GLU A 210 35.63 -22.69 9.80
N GLY A 211 36.33 -23.81 9.67
CA GLY A 211 37.12 -24.42 10.76
C GLY A 211 36.31 -25.11 11.86
N ASP A 212 35.00 -25.28 11.67
CA ASP A 212 34.11 -25.83 12.69
C ASP A 212 33.94 -27.34 12.58
N THR A 213 34.53 -28.08 13.53
CA THR A 213 34.47 -29.55 13.58
C THR A 213 33.07 -30.09 13.87
N ALA A 214 32.15 -29.27 14.39
CA ALA A 214 30.77 -29.67 14.64
C ALA A 214 29.87 -29.55 13.39
N GLY A 215 30.41 -29.07 12.26
CA GLY A 215 29.68 -28.95 11.00
C GLY A 215 28.55 -27.92 11.03
N ARG A 216 28.67 -26.89 11.89
CA ARG A 216 27.66 -25.84 11.99
C ARG A 216 27.54 -25.06 10.67
N VAL A 217 26.34 -24.53 10.45
CA VAL A 217 26.03 -23.63 9.33
C VAL A 217 25.56 -22.28 9.84
N GLN A 218 25.77 -21.23 9.06
CA GLN A 218 25.39 -19.85 9.36
C GLN A 218 24.90 -19.13 8.10
N GLY A 219 24.29 -17.95 8.27
CA GLY A 219 24.06 -17.01 7.17
C GLY A 219 25.36 -16.37 6.70
N ASP A 220 25.29 -15.32 5.88
CA ASP A 220 26.46 -14.52 5.52
C ASP A 220 26.82 -13.53 6.65
N PRO A 221 27.98 -13.66 7.34
CA PRO A 221 28.54 -12.65 8.21
C PRO A 221 28.52 -11.21 7.71
N ALA A 222 28.63 -10.95 6.40
CA ALA A 222 28.51 -9.59 5.86
C ALA A 222 27.10 -9.01 6.01
N ALA A 223 26.09 -9.87 6.19
CA ALA A 223 24.69 -9.49 6.42
C ALA A 223 24.29 -9.57 7.91
N PHE A 224 25.22 -9.88 8.82
CA PHE A 224 24.93 -9.91 10.25
C PHE A 224 24.60 -8.50 10.74
N ARG A 225 23.54 -8.40 11.54
CA ARG A 225 23.12 -7.15 12.18
C ARG A 225 23.26 -7.31 13.68
N HIS A 226 24.12 -6.52 14.29
CA HIS A 226 24.18 -6.42 15.74
C HIS A 226 22.94 -5.69 16.25
N ARG A 227 22.26 -6.28 17.23
CA ARG A 227 21.12 -5.65 17.90
C ARG A 227 21.62 -4.98 19.17
N ASP A 228 21.45 -3.67 19.23
CA ASP A 228 21.57 -2.88 20.46
C ASP A 228 20.21 -2.25 20.79
N GLY A 229 19.70 -2.51 21.99
CA GLY A 229 18.40 -2.06 22.46
C GLY A 229 17.17 -2.70 21.79
N PHE A 230 16.04 -1.99 21.91
CA PHE A 230 14.70 -2.47 21.51
C PHE A 230 14.09 -1.70 20.33
N ARG A 231 14.85 -0.81 19.68
CA ARG A 231 14.39 -0.13 18.47
C ARG A 231 14.22 -1.11 17.31
N LEU A 232 13.34 -0.77 16.40
CA LEU A 232 13.16 -1.50 15.15
C LEU A 232 14.43 -1.40 14.30
N THR A 233 14.98 -2.53 13.88
CA THR A 233 16.22 -2.63 13.06
C THR A 233 15.94 -2.84 11.57
N ASP A 234 14.67 -2.83 11.20
CA ASP A 234 14.20 -2.93 9.83
C ASP A 234 13.60 -1.57 9.43
N PRO A 235 14.12 -0.87 8.40
CA PRO A 235 13.70 0.48 8.07
C PRO A 235 12.34 0.56 7.33
N ARG A 236 11.69 -0.58 7.03
CA ARG A 236 10.57 -0.67 6.05
C ARG A 236 11.02 -0.30 4.64
N MET A 237 10.20 -0.60 3.64
CA MET A 237 10.49 -0.22 2.26
C MET A 237 10.39 1.30 2.06
N ALA A 238 11.33 1.87 1.32
CA ALA A 238 11.28 3.25 0.87
C ALA A 238 10.21 3.45 -0.23
N GLY A 239 9.91 4.71 -0.60
CA GLY A 239 8.83 5.04 -1.56
C GLY A 239 9.00 4.35 -2.91
N ARG A 240 10.23 4.34 -3.42
CA ARG A 240 10.56 3.67 -4.67
C ARG A 240 10.41 2.15 -4.58
N GLU A 241 10.78 1.55 -3.45
CA GLU A 241 10.68 0.09 -3.25
C GLU A 241 9.20 -0.33 -3.18
N VAL A 242 8.37 0.41 -2.43
CA VAL A 242 6.92 0.20 -2.39
C VAL A 242 6.31 0.35 -3.78
N GLN A 243 6.69 1.37 -4.55
CA GLN A 243 6.22 1.50 -5.94
C GLN A 243 6.72 0.35 -6.83
N GLY A 244 7.90 -0.19 -6.55
CA GLY A 244 8.39 -1.42 -7.19
C GLY A 244 7.45 -2.61 -6.98
N GLU A 245 6.94 -2.80 -5.77
CA GLU A 245 5.98 -3.86 -5.43
C GLU A 245 4.58 -3.57 -5.99
N VAL A 246 4.11 -2.32 -5.90
CA VAL A 246 2.83 -1.87 -6.45
C VAL A 246 2.76 -2.12 -7.96
N HIS A 247 3.84 -1.82 -8.70
CA HIS A 247 3.92 -2.08 -10.15
C HIS A 247 4.25 -3.53 -10.50
N TYR A 248 4.72 -4.34 -9.54
CA TYR A 248 4.88 -5.78 -9.72
C TYR A 248 3.54 -6.52 -9.59
N CYS A 249 2.62 -6.01 -8.77
CA CYS A 249 1.24 -6.50 -8.70
C CYS A 249 0.54 -6.41 -10.07
N ILE A 250 -0.24 -7.43 -10.42
CA ILE A 250 -1.02 -7.49 -11.66
C ILE A 250 -2.52 -7.18 -11.46
N TYR A 251 -2.88 -6.74 -10.25
CA TYR A 251 -4.22 -6.26 -9.87
C TYR A 251 -5.35 -7.26 -10.16
N CYS A 252 -5.29 -8.45 -9.57
CA CYS A 252 -6.13 -9.58 -10.01
C CYS A 252 -7.65 -9.49 -9.74
N HIS A 253 -8.15 -8.45 -9.06
CA HIS A 253 -9.58 -8.23 -8.80
C HIS A 253 -10.46 -8.22 -10.06
N ASP A 254 -9.93 -7.78 -11.22
CA ASP A 254 -10.72 -7.63 -12.46
C ASP A 254 -11.00 -8.95 -13.19
N HIS A 255 -10.39 -10.07 -12.77
CA HIS A 255 -10.54 -11.39 -13.38
C HIS A 255 -10.62 -12.53 -12.36
N ASP A 256 -11.06 -12.22 -11.13
CA ASP A 256 -11.27 -13.17 -10.02
C ASP A 256 -10.02 -14.01 -9.69
N GLY A 257 -8.84 -13.39 -9.85
CA GLY A 257 -7.54 -13.99 -9.54
C GLY A 257 -6.91 -13.45 -8.26
N ASP A 258 -7.65 -12.66 -7.48
CA ASP A 258 -7.25 -11.98 -6.25
C ASP A 258 -7.17 -12.96 -5.06
N PHE A 259 -6.46 -14.06 -5.26
CA PHE A 259 -6.21 -15.10 -4.26
C PHE A 259 -5.49 -14.58 -3.01
N CYS A 260 -4.76 -13.46 -3.12
CA CYS A 260 -4.20 -12.78 -1.95
C CYS A 260 -5.28 -12.26 -0.99
N SER A 261 -6.48 -12.00 -1.48
CA SER A 261 -7.66 -11.61 -0.70
C SER A 261 -8.51 -12.84 -0.37
N LYS A 262 -8.89 -13.62 -1.38
CA LYS A 262 -9.91 -14.70 -1.28
C LYS A 262 -9.38 -16.11 -0.98
N GLY A 263 -8.06 -16.28 -0.97
CA GLY A 263 -7.40 -17.58 -0.89
C GLY A 263 -7.13 -18.23 -2.26
N PHE A 264 -6.14 -19.12 -2.28
CA PHE A 264 -5.70 -19.81 -3.49
C PHE A 264 -6.46 -21.14 -3.65
N PRO A 265 -7.31 -21.29 -4.68
CA PRO A 265 -8.13 -22.49 -4.85
C PRO A 265 -7.27 -23.71 -5.17
N GLY A 266 -7.63 -24.88 -4.61
CA GLY A 266 -6.99 -26.15 -4.96
C GLY A 266 -7.11 -26.45 -6.45
N LYS A 267 -8.31 -26.21 -7.01
CA LYS A 267 -8.57 -26.24 -8.46
C LYS A 267 -9.54 -25.12 -8.84
N LYS A 268 -9.20 -24.35 -9.87
CA LYS A 268 -10.03 -23.21 -10.32
C LYS A 268 -11.39 -23.72 -10.81
N GLY A 269 -12.48 -23.14 -10.29
CA GLY A 269 -13.86 -23.50 -10.63
C GLY A 269 -14.45 -24.66 -9.82
N GLU A 270 -13.69 -25.25 -8.89
CA GLU A 270 -14.13 -26.37 -8.04
C GLU A 270 -13.90 -26.04 -6.56
N PRO A 271 -14.73 -25.16 -5.95
CA PRO A 271 -14.53 -24.70 -4.57
C PRO A 271 -14.63 -25.83 -3.52
N ASP A 272 -15.35 -26.90 -3.83
CA ASP A 272 -15.51 -28.07 -2.95
C ASP A 272 -14.18 -28.81 -2.70
N LEU A 273 -13.17 -28.61 -3.55
CA LEU A 273 -11.82 -29.14 -3.36
C LEU A 273 -10.97 -28.31 -2.39
N GLY A 274 -11.54 -27.25 -1.81
CA GLY A 274 -10.90 -26.40 -0.82
C GLY A 274 -9.74 -25.57 -1.35
N LEU A 275 -8.90 -25.13 -0.43
CA LEU A 275 -7.75 -24.28 -0.70
C LEU A 275 -6.47 -25.10 -0.88
N LYS A 276 -5.56 -24.58 -1.70
CA LYS A 276 -4.26 -25.18 -1.93
C LYS A 276 -3.42 -25.14 -0.65
N VAL A 277 -2.62 -26.19 -0.44
CA VAL A 277 -1.59 -26.27 0.60
C VAL A 277 -0.21 -26.12 -0.05
N ASP A 278 0.66 -25.30 0.53
CA ASP A 278 2.02 -25.11 0.03
C ASP A 278 2.97 -26.26 0.46
N PRO A 279 4.19 -26.35 -0.10
CA PRO A 279 5.15 -27.39 0.27
C PRO A 279 5.61 -27.38 1.74
N LEU A 280 5.31 -26.32 2.49
CA LEU A 280 5.62 -26.20 3.92
C LEU A 280 4.41 -26.60 4.80
N GLY A 281 3.27 -26.96 4.21
CA GLY A 281 2.06 -27.35 4.91
C GLY A 281 1.12 -26.18 5.25
N ASN A 282 1.36 -24.98 4.73
CA ASN A 282 0.47 -23.84 4.96
C ASN A 282 -0.74 -23.89 4.02
N ILE A 283 -1.94 -23.71 4.55
CA ILE A 283 -3.15 -23.49 3.75
C ILE A 283 -3.09 -22.06 3.20
N LEU A 284 -3.27 -21.91 1.88
CA LEU A 284 -3.21 -20.62 1.21
C LEU A 284 -4.55 -19.88 1.31
N THR A 285 -4.86 -19.36 2.49
CA THR A 285 -6.14 -18.70 2.84
C THR A 285 -6.31 -17.30 2.27
N GLY A 286 -5.23 -16.62 1.90
CA GLY A 286 -5.30 -15.18 1.60
C GLY A 286 -5.50 -14.36 2.87
N CYS A 287 -5.87 -13.10 2.70
CA CYS A 287 -6.12 -12.19 3.81
C CYS A 287 -7.33 -12.67 4.63
N PRO A 288 -7.20 -12.91 5.95
CA PRO A 288 -8.32 -13.33 6.78
C PRO A 288 -9.49 -12.35 6.84
N LEU A 289 -9.27 -11.09 6.44
CA LEU A 289 -10.28 -10.04 6.39
C LEU A 289 -10.84 -9.83 4.96
N GLU A 290 -10.36 -10.59 3.97
CA GLU A 290 -10.76 -10.44 2.55
C GLU A 290 -10.59 -9.00 2.02
N GLU A 291 -9.55 -8.32 2.50
CA GLU A 291 -9.24 -6.93 2.14
C GLU A 291 -9.17 -6.73 0.62
N LYS A 292 -9.64 -5.56 0.18
CA LYS A 292 -9.53 -5.08 -1.22
C LYS A 292 -8.10 -4.68 -1.62
N ILE A 293 -7.19 -5.66 -1.59
CA ILE A 293 -5.74 -5.49 -1.80
C ILE A 293 -5.43 -4.95 -3.20
N SER A 294 -6.03 -5.54 -4.24
CA SER A 294 -5.71 -5.14 -5.62
C SER A 294 -6.19 -3.72 -5.92
N GLU A 295 -7.32 -3.34 -5.34
CA GLU A 295 -7.94 -2.04 -5.44
C GLU A 295 -7.10 -0.99 -4.71
N MET A 296 -6.68 -1.28 -3.47
CA MET A 296 -5.71 -0.47 -2.72
C MET A 296 -4.44 -0.25 -3.55
N HIS A 297 -3.87 -1.32 -4.13
CA HIS A 297 -2.64 -1.21 -4.93
C HIS A 297 -2.84 -0.36 -6.18
N ARG A 298 -3.99 -0.49 -6.87
CA ARG A 298 -4.30 0.30 -8.06
C ARG A 298 -4.42 1.79 -7.73
N LEU A 299 -5.11 2.13 -6.63
CA LEU A 299 -5.20 3.52 -6.16
C LEU A 299 -3.82 4.07 -5.78
N GLN A 300 -3.00 3.27 -5.08
CA GLN A 300 -1.65 3.67 -4.69
C GLN A 300 -0.71 3.84 -5.89
N ARG A 301 -0.87 3.02 -6.94
CA ARG A 301 -0.16 3.20 -8.23
C ARG A 301 -0.50 4.55 -8.85
N ASP A 302 -1.78 4.93 -8.83
CA ASP A 302 -2.28 6.14 -9.48
C ASP A 302 -2.07 7.41 -8.60
N GLY A 303 -1.42 7.24 -7.45
CA GLY A 303 -1.04 8.30 -6.50
C GLY A 303 -2.16 8.76 -5.57
N HIS A 304 -3.22 7.97 -5.44
CA HIS A 304 -4.38 8.24 -4.58
C HIS A 304 -4.21 7.53 -3.22
N THR A 305 -3.23 7.97 -2.43
CA THR A 305 -2.81 7.28 -1.21
C THR A 305 -3.86 7.32 -0.09
N LEU A 306 -4.59 8.41 0.08
CA LEU A 306 -5.67 8.49 1.07
C LEU A 306 -6.88 7.67 0.61
N ALA A 307 -7.17 7.67 -0.69
CA ALA A 307 -8.19 6.79 -1.27
C ALA A 307 -7.83 5.30 -1.05
N ALA A 308 -6.56 4.94 -1.25
CA ALA A 308 -6.05 3.59 -1.00
C ALA A 308 -6.24 3.18 0.47
N LEU A 309 -5.95 4.09 1.42
CA LEU A 309 -6.23 3.85 2.84
C LEU A 309 -7.73 3.65 3.10
N ALA A 310 -8.58 4.51 2.54
CA ALA A 310 -10.02 4.39 2.72
C ALA A 310 -10.57 3.05 2.19
N VAL A 311 -10.00 2.54 1.09
CA VAL A 311 -10.37 1.24 0.52
C VAL A 311 -9.92 0.07 1.40
N VAL A 312 -8.68 0.04 1.91
CA VAL A 312 -8.27 -1.06 2.82
C VAL A 312 -9.07 -1.03 4.14
N MET A 313 -9.43 0.17 4.60
CA MET A 313 -10.27 0.35 5.79
C MET A 313 -11.75 0.00 5.59
N VAL A 314 -12.17 -0.39 4.37
CA VAL A 314 -13.49 -0.99 4.16
C VAL A 314 -13.61 -2.26 4.98
N ASP A 315 -12.59 -3.12 4.91
CA ASP A 315 -12.57 -4.42 5.58
C ASP A 315 -11.73 -4.37 6.88
N ASN A 316 -10.71 -3.52 6.94
CA ASN A 316 -9.78 -3.45 8.07
C ASN A 316 -9.62 -2.03 8.66
N PRO A 317 -10.55 -1.56 9.50
CA PRO A 317 -10.35 -0.32 10.27
C PRO A 317 -9.12 -0.35 11.17
N MET A 318 -8.60 -1.54 11.48
CA MET A 318 -7.51 -1.78 12.41
C MET A 318 -6.16 -1.94 11.68
N VAL A 319 -6.04 -1.37 10.47
CA VAL A 319 -4.83 -1.43 9.66
C VAL A 319 -3.52 -1.06 10.38
N PRO A 320 -3.48 -0.22 11.45
CA PRO A 320 -2.25 -0.01 12.22
C PRO A 320 -1.72 -1.22 12.99
N VAL A 321 -2.54 -2.26 13.20
CA VAL A 321 -2.14 -3.50 13.89
C VAL A 321 -1.97 -4.68 12.93
N THR A 322 -2.01 -4.44 11.62
CA THR A 322 -1.74 -5.42 10.57
C THR A 322 -0.52 -4.99 9.74
N GLY A 323 -0.39 -5.50 8.53
CA GLY A 323 0.67 -5.13 7.62
C GLY A 323 2.04 -5.66 8.01
N HIS A 324 3.07 -4.96 7.54
CA HIS A 324 4.46 -5.40 7.62
C HIS A 324 4.88 -5.64 9.07
N ARG A 325 5.45 -6.84 9.30
CA ARG A 325 5.86 -7.45 10.58
C ARG A 325 4.77 -8.17 11.36
N ILE A 326 3.50 -8.04 10.98
CA ILE A 326 2.40 -8.68 11.69
C ILE A 326 1.80 -9.81 10.86
N CYS A 327 1.30 -9.52 9.66
CA CYS A 327 0.63 -10.50 8.81
C CYS A 327 1.39 -10.74 7.50
N ASN A 328 1.21 -11.93 6.90
CA ASN A 328 1.79 -12.27 5.60
C ASN A 328 0.98 -13.32 4.78
N ASP A 329 -0.25 -13.65 5.18
CA ASP A 329 -1.04 -14.69 4.49
C ASP A 329 -1.45 -14.29 3.07
N CYS A 330 -1.69 -13.00 2.86
CA CYS A 330 -1.92 -12.43 1.53
C CYS A 330 -0.73 -12.66 0.58
N MET A 331 0.51 -12.61 1.08
CA MET A 331 1.72 -12.91 0.30
C MET A 331 1.79 -14.39 -0.06
N LYS A 332 1.51 -15.28 0.91
CA LYS A 332 1.54 -16.74 0.70
C LYS A 332 0.56 -17.17 -0.38
N ALA A 333 -0.63 -16.57 -0.41
CA ALA A 333 -1.67 -16.87 -1.40
C ALA A 333 -1.57 -16.03 -2.69
N CYS A 334 -0.56 -15.16 -2.83
CA CYS A 334 -0.35 -14.40 -4.07
C CYS A 334 -0.26 -15.33 -5.29
N ILE A 335 -0.77 -14.91 -6.44
CA ILE A 335 -0.72 -15.72 -7.67
C ILE A 335 0.72 -16.15 -8.07
N TYR A 336 1.73 -15.40 -7.60
CA TYR A 336 3.14 -15.75 -7.75
C TYR A 336 3.57 -16.84 -6.76
N GLN A 337 3.43 -18.09 -7.20
CA GLN A 337 3.70 -19.29 -6.38
C GLN A 337 5.07 -19.94 -6.63
N LYS A 338 5.85 -19.43 -7.59
CA LYS A 338 7.16 -20.00 -8.00
C LYS A 338 8.31 -19.00 -7.90
N GLN A 339 8.01 -17.79 -7.44
CA GLN A 339 8.94 -16.68 -7.31
C GLN A 339 8.50 -15.81 -6.14
N ASP A 340 9.34 -14.86 -5.73
CA ASP A 340 9.02 -13.89 -4.68
C ASP A 340 7.61 -13.29 -4.94
N PRO A 341 6.67 -13.38 -3.98
CA PRO A 341 5.35 -12.78 -4.11
C PRO A 341 5.43 -11.25 -4.00
N VAL A 342 4.33 -10.56 -4.29
CA VAL A 342 4.21 -9.13 -3.99
C VAL A 342 4.26 -8.93 -2.48
N ASP A 343 5.07 -8.00 -1.98
CA ASP A 343 5.13 -7.63 -0.56
C ASP A 343 3.97 -6.69 -0.17
N ILE A 344 2.76 -7.26 -0.16
CA ILE A 344 1.50 -6.58 0.19
C ILE A 344 1.58 -5.90 1.58
N PRO A 345 2.11 -6.55 2.64
CA PRO A 345 2.21 -5.93 3.96
C PRO A 345 3.04 -4.65 3.98
N GLN A 346 4.13 -4.56 3.20
CA GLN A 346 4.89 -3.32 3.07
C GLN A 346 4.09 -2.21 2.38
N ILE A 347 3.28 -2.55 1.37
CA ILE A 347 2.42 -1.58 0.68
C ILE A 347 1.34 -1.06 1.62
N GLU A 348 0.64 -1.95 2.33
CA GLU A 348 -0.40 -1.60 3.33
C GLU A 348 0.17 -0.69 4.42
N THR A 349 1.30 -1.08 5.01
CA THR A 349 1.99 -0.28 6.02
C THR A 349 2.39 1.09 5.47
N ARG A 350 2.85 1.14 4.21
CA ARG A 350 3.26 2.41 3.62
C ARG A 350 2.07 3.34 3.38
N VAL A 351 0.98 2.82 2.83
CA VAL A 351 -0.26 3.56 2.61
C VAL A 351 -0.73 4.19 3.92
N LEU A 352 -0.75 3.42 5.01
CA LEU A 352 -1.06 3.93 6.33
C LEU A 352 -0.09 5.04 6.77
N THR A 353 1.22 4.79 6.74
CA THR A 353 2.20 5.76 7.26
C THR A 353 2.24 7.04 6.45
N ASP A 354 2.10 6.97 5.12
CA ASP A 354 2.07 8.17 4.27
C ASP A 354 0.86 9.07 4.59
N VAL A 355 -0.29 8.49 4.93
CA VAL A 355 -1.46 9.26 5.38
C VAL A 355 -1.26 9.81 6.78
N LEU A 356 -0.72 9.01 7.71
CA LEU A 356 -0.47 9.49 9.06
C LEU A 356 0.52 10.68 9.05
N ASP A 357 1.50 10.68 8.14
CA ASP A 357 2.50 11.75 7.97
C ASP A 357 1.93 13.06 7.37
N LEU A 358 0.70 13.04 6.83
CA LEU A 358 0.00 14.25 6.42
C LEU A 358 -0.39 15.10 7.63
N PRO A 359 -0.58 16.42 7.47
CA PRO A 359 -1.22 17.21 8.50
C PRO A 359 -2.58 16.61 8.86
N TRP A 360 -2.85 16.44 10.15
CA TRP A 360 -4.06 15.81 10.69
C TRP A 360 -4.21 14.33 10.33
N GLY A 361 -3.14 13.63 9.93
CA GLY A 361 -3.20 12.23 9.48
C GLY A 361 -3.84 11.28 10.50
N VAL A 362 -3.55 11.44 11.79
CA VAL A 362 -4.20 10.67 12.87
C VAL A 362 -5.71 10.95 12.95
N GLU A 363 -6.12 12.20 12.76
CA GLU A 363 -7.54 12.59 12.75
C GLU A 363 -8.26 12.09 11.51
N ILE A 364 -7.59 12.06 10.35
CA ILE A 364 -8.11 11.51 9.11
C ILE A 364 -8.32 10.00 9.24
N TYR A 365 -7.33 9.27 9.74
CA TYR A 365 -7.48 7.84 10.06
C TYR A 365 -8.62 7.63 11.07
N GLY A 366 -8.63 8.39 12.17
CA GLY A 366 -9.66 8.33 13.19
C GLY A 366 -11.06 8.58 12.62
N LEU A 367 -11.21 9.58 11.75
CA LEU A 367 -12.45 9.86 11.04
C LEU A 367 -12.87 8.67 10.20
N LEU A 368 -11.98 8.07 9.40
CA LEU A 368 -12.28 6.92 8.56
C LEU A 368 -12.71 5.68 9.36
N THR A 369 -12.28 5.54 10.62
CA THR A 369 -12.84 4.48 11.47
C THR A 369 -14.32 4.72 11.78
N ARG A 370 -14.73 5.98 12.03
CA ARG A 370 -16.09 6.36 12.44
C ARG A 370 -17.03 6.67 11.27
N TRP A 371 -16.47 7.03 10.12
CA TRP A 371 -17.15 7.38 8.89
C TRP A 371 -16.29 7.03 7.68
N ASN A 372 -16.70 5.97 6.97
CA ASN A 372 -16.13 5.59 5.69
C ASN A 372 -17.28 5.27 4.72
N PRO A 373 -17.64 6.20 3.82
CA PRO A 373 -18.78 6.02 2.92
C PRO A 373 -18.55 4.92 1.88
N LEU A 374 -17.32 4.40 1.74
CA LEU A 374 -17.02 3.26 0.87
C LEU A 374 -17.50 1.93 1.45
N ARG A 375 -17.80 1.86 2.76
CA ARG A 375 -18.35 0.65 3.35
C ARG A 375 -19.81 0.46 2.95
N ARG A 376 -20.18 -0.78 2.68
CA ARG A 376 -21.59 -1.17 2.53
C ARG A 376 -22.35 -1.09 3.86
N HIS A 377 -21.75 -1.62 4.92
CA HIS A 377 -22.32 -1.65 6.27
C HIS A 377 -21.45 -0.81 7.22
N GLN A 378 -22.03 -0.29 8.31
CA GLN A 378 -21.29 0.52 9.28
C GLN A 378 -20.45 1.66 8.64
N TYR A 379 -20.97 2.27 7.58
CA TYR A 379 -20.32 3.40 6.91
C TYR A 379 -20.26 4.66 7.78
N ARG A 380 -21.05 4.70 8.86
CA ARG A 380 -21.10 5.78 9.83
C ARG A 380 -21.50 5.25 11.21
N MET A 381 -20.91 5.80 12.26
CA MET A 381 -21.32 5.58 13.66
C MET A 381 -22.80 5.94 13.88
N LYS A 382 -23.56 5.06 14.53
CA LYS A 382 -24.97 5.26 14.87
C LYS A 382 -25.15 5.99 16.21
N PRO A 383 -26.29 6.68 16.42
CA PRO A 383 -26.63 7.24 17.72
C PRO A 383 -26.68 6.17 18.82
N TYR A 384 -26.48 6.59 20.07
CA TYR A 384 -26.55 5.68 21.21
C TYR A 384 -27.92 4.95 21.25
N ASN A 385 -27.87 3.62 21.31
CA ASN A 385 -29.04 2.75 21.18
C ASN A 385 -29.55 2.19 22.53
N GLY A 386 -28.98 2.66 23.66
CA GLY A 386 -29.38 2.21 25.00
C GLY A 386 -28.64 0.96 25.52
N ARG A 387 -27.88 0.26 24.67
CA ARG A 387 -27.16 -0.96 25.05
C ARG A 387 -25.78 -0.65 25.63
N LYS A 388 -25.41 -1.37 26.69
CA LYS A 388 -24.12 -1.26 27.38
C LYS A 388 -23.39 -2.59 27.33
N VAL A 389 -22.14 -2.58 26.92
CA VAL A 389 -21.31 -3.79 26.79
C VAL A 389 -20.00 -3.61 27.54
N LEU A 390 -19.66 -4.60 28.37
CA LEU A 390 -18.34 -4.72 28.99
C LEU A 390 -17.50 -5.70 28.18
N ILE A 391 -16.28 -5.31 27.84
CA ILE A 391 -15.31 -6.15 27.14
C ILE A 391 -14.12 -6.37 28.07
N ALA A 392 -13.79 -7.64 28.35
CA ALA A 392 -12.63 -8.03 29.13
C ALA A 392 -11.48 -8.46 28.22
N GLY A 393 -10.37 -7.73 28.30
CA GLY A 393 -9.20 -7.83 27.42
C GLY A 393 -9.27 -6.84 26.25
N MET A 394 -8.26 -5.99 26.12
CA MET A 394 -8.11 -4.96 25.09
C MET A 394 -6.97 -5.28 24.10
N GLY A 395 -6.73 -6.57 23.86
CA GLY A 395 -5.94 -7.03 22.72
C GLY A 395 -6.70 -6.90 21.38
N PRO A 396 -6.16 -7.43 20.27
CA PRO A 396 -6.74 -7.30 18.93
C PRO A 396 -8.23 -7.61 18.82
N ALA A 397 -8.68 -8.73 19.38
CA ALA A 397 -10.11 -9.07 19.39
C ALA A 397 -10.96 -8.07 20.20
N GLY A 398 -10.45 -7.62 21.34
CA GLY A 398 -11.15 -6.74 22.27
C GLY A 398 -11.39 -5.34 21.71
N PHE A 399 -10.34 -4.66 21.23
CA PHE A 399 -10.51 -3.33 20.67
C PHE A 399 -11.25 -3.35 19.31
N THR A 400 -11.14 -4.45 18.54
CA THR A 400 -11.88 -4.60 17.28
C THR A 400 -13.38 -4.75 17.57
N MET A 401 -13.75 -5.59 18.54
CA MET A 401 -15.12 -5.73 18.99
C MET A 401 -15.65 -4.42 19.58
N ALA A 402 -14.84 -3.72 20.38
CA ALA A 402 -15.20 -2.41 20.94
C ALA A 402 -15.53 -1.39 19.84
N HIS A 403 -14.70 -1.36 18.78
CA HIS A 403 -14.91 -0.49 17.63
C HIS A 403 -16.26 -0.77 16.94
N HIS A 404 -16.51 -2.02 16.53
CA HIS A 404 -17.74 -2.35 15.80
C HIS A 404 -19.01 -2.18 16.66
N LEU A 405 -18.94 -2.45 17.97
CA LEU A 405 -20.06 -2.19 18.89
C LEU A 405 -20.34 -0.70 19.08
N THR A 406 -19.29 0.11 19.17
CA THR A 406 -19.42 1.58 19.26
C THR A 406 -20.00 2.15 17.97
N MET A 407 -19.60 1.62 16.81
CA MET A 407 -20.19 1.96 15.50
C MET A 407 -21.69 1.66 15.43
N GLU A 408 -22.17 0.60 16.10
CA GLU A 408 -23.60 0.30 16.24
C GLU A 408 -24.34 1.17 17.27
N GLY A 409 -23.66 2.09 17.93
CA GLY A 409 -24.24 2.96 18.96
C GLY A 409 -24.35 2.29 20.33
N CYS A 410 -23.59 1.24 20.61
CA CYS A 410 -23.49 0.70 21.98
C CYS A 410 -22.53 1.57 22.81
N ALA A 411 -22.82 1.73 24.10
CA ALA A 411 -21.83 2.21 25.05
C ALA A 411 -20.92 1.05 25.45
N VAL A 412 -19.62 1.17 25.22
CA VAL A 412 -18.64 0.11 25.48
C VAL A 412 -17.71 0.54 26.61
N VAL A 413 -17.47 -0.37 27.55
CA VAL A 413 -16.41 -0.25 28.57
C VAL A 413 -15.43 -1.38 28.33
N GLY A 414 -14.17 -1.03 28.09
CA GLY A 414 -13.07 -1.99 28.02
C GLY A 414 -12.34 -2.09 29.37
N ILE A 415 -12.06 -3.30 29.82
CA ILE A 415 -11.16 -3.56 30.96
C ILE A 415 -10.03 -4.47 30.52
N ASP A 416 -8.86 -4.32 31.12
CA ASP A 416 -7.71 -5.19 30.85
C ASP A 416 -7.02 -5.55 32.17
N GLY A 417 -6.30 -6.68 32.19
CA GLY A 417 -5.48 -7.07 33.33
C GLY A 417 -4.20 -6.26 33.45
N LEU A 418 -3.77 -5.62 32.36
CA LEU A 418 -2.68 -4.66 32.32
C LEU A 418 -3.16 -3.26 32.67
N LYS A 419 -2.26 -2.45 33.23
CA LYS A 419 -2.52 -1.02 33.46
C LYS A 419 -2.69 -0.31 32.12
N ILE A 420 -3.85 0.31 31.91
CA ILE A 420 -4.10 1.24 30.81
C ILE A 420 -3.90 2.67 31.35
N GLU A 421 -2.86 3.34 30.88
CA GLU A 421 -2.61 4.75 31.23
C GLU A 421 -3.40 5.66 30.28
N PRO A 422 -4.02 6.74 30.79
CA PRO A 422 -4.65 7.72 29.92
C PRO A 422 -3.58 8.44 29.09
N LEU A 423 -3.93 8.80 27.86
CA LEU A 423 -3.13 9.75 27.09
C LEU A 423 -3.20 11.14 27.75
N PRO A 424 -2.19 12.02 27.53
CA PRO A 424 -2.27 13.42 27.91
C PRO A 424 -3.58 14.07 27.43
N GLU A 425 -4.23 14.86 28.28
CA GLU A 425 -5.54 15.48 27.99
C GLU A 425 -5.55 16.29 26.68
N ALA A 426 -4.43 16.93 26.35
CA ALA A 426 -4.29 17.68 25.09
C ALA A 426 -4.42 16.80 23.84
N LEU A 427 -4.03 15.52 23.90
CA LEU A 427 -4.20 14.56 22.83
C LEU A 427 -5.59 13.91 22.82
N LEU A 428 -6.32 13.98 23.94
CA LEU A 428 -7.68 13.44 24.05
C LEU A 428 -8.74 14.46 23.60
N ARG A 429 -8.52 15.75 23.87
CA ARG A 429 -9.50 16.82 23.60
C ARG A 429 -9.16 17.69 22.39
N GLY A 430 -7.90 17.77 21.99
CA GLY A 430 -7.45 18.56 20.86
C GLY A 430 -7.06 17.68 19.67
N PRO A 431 -7.16 18.19 18.44
CA PRO A 431 -6.68 17.44 17.27
C PRO A 431 -5.15 17.43 17.22
N VAL A 432 -4.61 16.36 16.65
CA VAL A 432 -3.18 16.18 16.43
C VAL A 432 -2.80 16.58 15.01
N ARG A 433 -2.14 17.73 14.85
CA ARG A 433 -1.70 18.19 13.51
C ARG A 433 -0.58 17.34 12.93
N ARG A 434 0.38 16.92 13.75
CA ARG A 434 1.51 16.05 13.38
C ARG A 434 1.82 15.16 14.57
N TYR A 435 2.07 13.89 14.32
CA TYR A 435 2.34 12.88 15.36
C TYR A 435 3.83 12.54 15.45
#